data_AF-A0A645C435-F1
#
_entry.id   AF-A0A645C435-F1
#
_cell.length_a   1.000
_cell.length_b   1.000
_cell.length_c   1.000
_cell.angle_alpha   90.00
_cell.angle_beta   90.00
_cell.angle_gamma   90.00
#
_symmetry.space_group_name_H-M   'P 1'
#
loop_
_entity.id
_entity.type
_entity.pdbx_description
1 polymer ?
#
loop_
_entity_poly.entity_id
_entity_poly.type
_entity_poly.pdbx_seq_one_letter_code
_entity_poly.pdbx_strand_id
1 'polypeptide(L)' 'MQTGVTPRITSSAVGQSVPVNTAGRVQAQRIPDATQRLWIAPWVDTDDNFHQPSVVEFVKNKSHWDESYRVIGEGGE' A
#
# COMPACT_ATOMS: atom_id res chain seq x y z
N MET A 1 -22.07 -25.33 -5.65
CA MET A 1 -22.04 -24.07 -6.43
C MET A 1 -21.26 -23.04 -5.62
N GLN A 2 -19.96 -22.86 -5.85
CA GLN A 2 -19.13 -21.92 -5.08
C GLN A 2 -18.36 -21.06 -6.07
N THR A 3 -18.78 -19.82 -6.26
CA THR A 3 -18.08 -18.85 -7.12
C THR A 3 -17.11 -18.07 -6.25
N GLY A 4 -15.83 -18.45 -6.31
CA GLY A 4 -14.74 -17.67 -5.71
C GLY A 4 -14.59 -16.34 -6.43
N VAL A 5 -14.84 -15.23 -5.74
CA VAL A 5 -14.55 -13.89 -6.24
C VAL A 5 -13.10 -13.58 -5.89
N THR A 6 -12.20 -13.74 -6.87
CA THR A 6 -10.80 -13.33 -6.74
C THR A 6 -10.73 -11.80 -6.74
N PRO A 7 -10.16 -11.14 -5.70
CA PRO A 7 -9.95 -9.70 -5.76
C PRO A 7 -8.90 -9.39 -6.83
N ARG A 8 -9.33 -8.70 -7.88
CA ARG A 8 -8.43 -8.16 -8.91
C ARG A 8 -7.64 -7.02 -8.28
N ILE A 9 -6.37 -7.27 -7.96
CA ILE A 9 -5.42 -6.20 -7.63
C ILE A 9 -5.19 -5.42 -8.91
N THR A 10 -5.79 -4.23 -9.01
CA THR A 10 -5.47 -3.31 -10.09
C THR A 10 -4.09 -2.75 -9.80
N SER A 11 -3.05 -3.42 -10.31
CA SER A 11 -1.71 -2.83 -10.37
C SER A 11 -1.85 -1.60 -11.27
N SER A 12 -1.91 -0.42 -10.66
CA SER A 12 -1.81 0.85 -11.38
C SER A 12 -0.58 0.78 -12.26
N ALA A 13 -0.76 0.90 -13.57
CA ALA A 13 0.33 0.88 -14.53
C ALA A 13 1.37 1.90 -14.08
N VAL A 14 2.57 1.42 -13.73
CA VAL A 14 3.74 2.26 -13.54
C VAL A 14 3.97 2.91 -14.90
N GLY A 15 3.63 4.19 -15.04
CA GLY A 15 3.91 4.94 -16.25
C GLY A 15 5.38 4.77 -16.59
N GLN A 16 5.68 4.21 -17.76
CA GLN A 16 7.05 4.05 -18.23
C GLN A 16 7.74 5.42 -18.18
N SER A 17 8.80 5.52 -17.37
CA SER A 17 9.60 6.73 -17.31
C SER A 17 10.29 6.91 -18.65
N VAL A 18 9.87 7.92 -19.41
CA VAL A 18 10.56 8.33 -20.63
C VAL A 18 11.97 8.78 -20.20
N PRO A 19 13.06 8.20 -20.76
CA PRO A 19 14.40 8.61 -20.41
C PRO A 19 14.65 10.02 -20.96
N VAL A 20 14.54 11.02 -20.10
CA VAL A 20 14.94 12.39 -20.39
C VAL A 20 16.36 12.58 -19.88
N ASN A 21 17.28 12.83 -20.81
CA ASN A 21 18.69 13.09 -20.51
C ASN A 21 18.81 14.42 -19.76
N THR A 22 18.98 14.38 -18.44
CA THR A 22 19.30 15.55 -17.62
C THR A 22 20.16 15.11 -16.45
N ALA A 23 21.44 15.50 -16.44
CA ALA A 23 22.33 15.28 -15.31
C ALA A 23 21.72 15.93 -14.05
N GLY A 24 21.70 15.21 -12.92
CA GLY A 24 21.22 15.72 -11.62
C GLY A 24 19.72 15.58 -11.33
N ARG A 25 18.92 14.87 -12.15
CA ARG A 25 17.48 14.69 -11.90
C ARG A 25 17.20 13.47 -11.00
N VAL A 26 16.49 13.69 -9.89
CA VAL A 26 15.94 12.65 -9.01
C VAL A 26 14.60 12.18 -9.56
N GLN A 27 14.37 10.86 -9.60
CA GLN A 27 13.05 10.30 -9.93
C GLN A 27 12.12 10.48 -8.72
N ALA A 28 11.12 11.37 -8.83
CA ALA A 28 10.10 11.51 -7.81
C ALA A 28 9.06 10.40 -7.96
N GLN A 29 9.15 9.35 -7.13
CA GLN A 29 8.20 8.25 -7.10
C GLN A 29 7.31 8.35 -5.86
N ARG A 30 5.98 8.26 -6.02
CA ARG A 30 5.05 8.18 -4.90
C ARG A 30 4.84 6.72 -4.52
N ILE A 31 5.02 6.39 -3.26
CA ILE A 31 4.70 5.10 -2.68
C ILE A 31 3.23 5.17 -2.19
N PRO A 32 2.32 4.32 -2.68
CA PRO A 32 0.91 4.34 -2.28
C PRO A 32 0.72 3.81 -0.85
N ASP A 33 -0.48 4.00 -0.29
CA ASP A 33 -0.84 3.43 1.01
C ASP A 33 -0.73 1.90 0.95
N ALA A 34 -0.06 1.30 1.93
CA ALA A 34 -0.12 -0.14 2.14
C ALA A 34 -1.26 -0.44 3.11
N THR A 35 -2.29 -1.15 2.65
CA THR A 35 -3.44 -1.52 3.48
C THR A 35 -3.27 -2.92 4.08
N GLN A 36 -3.94 -3.17 5.20
CA GLN A 36 -4.07 -4.48 5.81
C GLN A 36 -5.55 -4.78 6.08
N ARG A 37 -5.93 -6.06 5.94
CA ARG A 37 -7.28 -6.56 6.19
C ARG A 37 -7.28 -7.49 7.39
N LEU A 38 -8.28 -7.34 8.25
CA LEU A 38 -8.54 -8.20 9.41
C LEU A 38 -9.95 -8.78 9.29
N TRP A 39 -10.06 -10.11 9.42
CA TRP A 39 -11.35 -10.79 9.55
C TRP A 39 -11.72 -10.92 11.02
N ILE A 40 -12.96 -10.60 11.34
CA ILE A 40 -13.52 -10.73 12.69
C ILE A 40 -14.57 -11.82 12.63
N ALA A 41 -14.31 -12.89 13.37
CA ALA A 41 -15.22 -14.02 13.51
C ALA A 41 -16.56 -13.59 14.12
N PRO A 42 -17.67 -14.25 13.78
CA PRO A 42 -18.91 -14.04 14.51
C PRO A 42 -18.75 -14.55 15.94
N TRP A 43 -19.44 -13.92 16.89
CA TRP A 43 -19.43 -14.34 18.29
C TRP A 43 -20.72 -13.92 19.00
N VAL A 44 -21.00 -14.56 20.12
CA VAL A 44 -22.11 -14.20 21.02
C VAL A 44 -21.50 -13.62 22.29
N ASP A 45 -22.01 -12.48 22.73
CA ASP A 45 -21.50 -11.80 23.93
C ASP A 45 -22.19 -12.27 25.22
N THR A 46 -21.90 -11.59 26.33
CA THR A 46 -22.43 -11.95 27.66
C THR A 46 -23.92 -11.71 27.82
N ASP A 47 -24.51 -10.89 26.95
CA ASP A 47 -25.94 -10.53 26.99
C ASP A 47 -26.73 -11.30 25.91
N ASP A 48 -26.16 -12.40 25.41
CA ASP A 48 -26.70 -13.24 24.34
C ASP A 48 -26.91 -12.52 22.99
N ASN A 49 -26.21 -11.41 22.74
CA ASN A 49 -26.28 -10.72 21.46
C ASN A 49 -25.37 -11.36 20.42
N PHE A 50 -25.92 -11.59 19.22
CA PHE A 50 -25.15 -12.11 18.10
C PHE A 50 -24.43 -10.99 17.33
N HIS A 51 -23.10 -11.01 17.35
CA HIS A 51 -22.25 -10.12 16.57
C HIS A 51 -21.96 -10.73 15.19
N GLN A 52 -22.35 -9.99 14.14
CA GLN A 52 -22.16 -10.42 12.75
C GLN A 52 -20.68 -10.49 12.36
N PRO A 53 -20.29 -11.42 11.47
CA PRO A 53 -18.93 -11.46 10.96
C PRO A 53 -18.64 -10.21 10.12
N SER A 54 -17.39 -9.73 10.16
CA SER A 54 -17.00 -8.55 9.39
C SER A 54 -15.54 -8.60 8.94
N VAL A 55 -15.20 -7.73 7.99
CA VAL A 55 -13.82 -7.49 7.54
C VAL A 55 -13.54 -6.00 7.68
N VAL A 56 -12.44 -5.67 8.37
CA VAL A 56 -11.95 -4.30 8.51
C VAL A 56 -10.70 -4.14 7.67
N GLU A 57 -10.61 -3.05 6.91
CA GLU A 57 -9.43 -2.66 6.15
C GLU A 57 -8.92 -1.30 6.64
N PHE A 58 -7.61 -1.20 6.85
CA PHE A 58 -6.98 0.03 7.33
C PHE A 58 -5.60 0.24 6.69
N VAL A 59 -5.17 1.49 6.64
CA VAL A 59 -3.83 1.85 6.16
C VAL A 59 -2.80 1.49 7.24
N LYS A 60 -1.89 0.58 6.92
CA LYS A 60 -0.78 0.19 7.79
C LYS A 60 0.40 1.14 7.61
N ASN A 61 0.79 1.39 6.37
CA ASN A 61 1.83 2.35 6.03
C ASN A 61 1.21 3.43 5.16
N LYS A 62 1.30 4.68 5.61
CA LYS A 62 0.81 5.83 4.84
C LYS A 62 1.68 6.06 3.61
N SER A 63 1.03 6.55 2.57
CA SER A 63 1.66 6.98 1.34
C SER A 63 2.63 8.12 1.61
N HIS A 64 3.77 8.02 0.95
CA HIS A 64 4.88 8.96 1.07
C HIS A 64 5.61 9.02 -0.27
N TRP A 65 6.49 9.99 -0.41
CA TRP A 65 7.42 10.01 -1.53
C TRP A 65 8.58 9.07 -1.24
N ASP A 66 9.11 8.43 -2.27
CA ASP A 66 10.32 7.64 -2.15
C ASP A 66 11.49 8.55 -1.77
N GLU A 67 12.10 8.26 -0.62
CA GLU A 67 13.23 9.00 -0.04
C GLU A 67 14.59 8.36 -0.42
N SER A 68 14.62 7.36 -1.31
CA SER A 68 15.84 6.71 -1.78
C SER A 68 16.67 7.56 -2.78
N TYR A 69 16.70 8.88 -2.59
CA TYR A 69 17.57 9.75 -3.38
C TYR A 69 19.04 9.45 -3.01
N ARG A 70 19.88 9.22 -4.01
CA ARG A 70 21.33 9.11 -3.80
C ARG A 70 21.85 10.49 -3.39
N VAL A 71 22.13 10.68 -2.10
CA VAL A 71 22.94 11.80 -1.63
C VAL A 71 24.32 11.66 -2.25
N ILE A 72 24.70 12.61 -3.09
CA ILE A 72 26.09 12.76 -3.53
C ILE A 72 26.81 13.18 -2.24
N GLY A 73 27.64 12.30 -1.69
CA GLY A 73 28.34 12.54 -0.43
C GLY A 73 29.02 13.90 -0.43
N GLU A 74 28.94 14.59 0.71
CA GLU A 74 29.78 15.75 1.00
C GLU A 74 31.24 15.41 0.69
N GLY A 75 31.90 16.32 -0.03
CA GLY A 75 33.26 16.13 -0.46
C GLY A 75 34.21 15.99 0.73
N GLY A 76 35.13 15.03 0.58
CA GLY A 76 36.53 15.12 0.95
C GLY A 76 36.90 15.52 2.38
N GLU A 77 37.45 14.54 3.10
CA GLU A 77 38.79 14.66 3.70
C GLU A 77 39.62 13.41 3.36
#